data_AF-A0A6A4GB38-F1
#
_entry.id   AF-A0A6A4GB38-F1
#
_cell.length_a   1.000
_cell.length_b   1.000
_cell.length_c   1.000
_cell.angle_alpha   90.00
_cell.angle_beta   90.00
_cell.angle_gamma   90.00
#
_symmetry.space_group_name_H-M   'P 1'
#
loop_
_entity.id
_entity.type
_entity.pdbx_description
1 polymer ?
#
loop_
_entity_poly.entity_id
_entity_poly.type
_entity_poly.pdbx_seq_one_letter_code
_entity_poly.pdbx_strand_id
1 'polypeptide(L)' 'MRYVKHHTTIPVPTVYLLEVNHANQVGMQYMVMERMPGIPLYKIWDELPTFPHR' A
#
# COMPACT_ATOMS: atom_id res chain seq x y z
N MET A 1 -2.59 -0.45 8.70
CA MET A 1 -2.44 0.80 7.93
C MET A 1 -2.69 2.08 8.73
N ARG A 2 -3.81 2.21 9.47
CA ARG A 2 -4.14 3.45 10.22
C ARG A 2 -2.99 3.98 11.08
N TYR A 3 -2.34 3.11 11.86
CA TYR A 3 -1.21 3.50 12.70
C TYR A 3 -0.07 4.15 11.91
N VAL A 4 0.41 3.49 10.85
CA VAL A 4 1.47 4.01 9.97
C VAL A 4 1.07 5.36 9.36
N LYS A 5 -0.18 5.47 8.89
CA LYS A 5 -0.73 6.72 8.32
C LYS A 5 -0.72 7.88 9.32
N HIS A 6 -0.89 7.61 10.61
CA HIS A 6 -0.95 8.64 11.66
C HIS A 6 0.42 9.02 12.21
N HIS A 7 1.41 8.11 12.15
CA HIS A 7 2.70 8.29 12.83
C HIS A 7 3.88 8.47 11.87
N THR A 8 3.64 8.47 10.56
CA THR A 8 4.67 8.68 9.54
C THR A 8 4.12 9.51 8.39
N THR A 9 5.00 10.08 7.58
CA THR A 9 4.64 10.76 6.31
C THR A 9 4.54 9.79 5.14
N ILE A 10 4.75 8.49 5.36
CA ILE A 10 4.72 7.48 4.30
C ILE A 10 3.27 7.34 3.81
N PRO A 11 3.01 7.54 2.51
CA PRO A 11 1.66 7.38 1.97
C PRO A 11 1.27 5.91 2.00
N VAL A 12 0.17 5.59 2.69
CA VAL A 12 -0.40 4.24 2.78
C VAL A 12 -1.90 4.28 2.48
N PRO A 13 -2.45 3.23 1.81
CA PRO A 13 -3.86 3.20 1.46
C PRO A 13 -4.77 3.17 2.68
N THR A 14 -5.92 3.81 2.51
CA THR A 14 -7.04 3.72 3.46
C THR A 14 -7.73 2.37 3.34
N VAL A 15 -8.02 1.72 4.48
CA VAL A 15 -8.79 0.47 4.52
C VAL A 15 -10.27 0.82 4.64
N TYR A 16 -11.10 0.34 3.73
CA TYR A 16 -12.55 0.56 3.72
C TYR A 16 -13.32 -0.57 4.39
N LEU A 17 -12.88 -1.81 4.18
CA LEU A 17 -13.48 -3.01 4.76
C LEU A 17 -12.39 -4.04 5.04
N LEU A 18 -12.50 -4.69 6.17
CA LEU A 18 -11.74 -5.90 6.50
C LEU A 18 -12.75 -6.97 6.88
N GLU A 19 -12.82 -8.04 6.10
CA GLU A 19 -13.68 -9.19 6.37
C GLU A 19 -12.80 -10.39 6.72
N VAL A 20 -12.98 -10.90 7.94
CA VAL A 20 -12.16 -11.99 8.51
C VAL A 20 -12.95 -13.28 8.71
N ASN A 21 -14.28 -13.23 8.56
CA ASN A 21 -15.12 -14.41 8.66
C ASN A 21 -14.96 -15.27 7.39
N HIS A 22 -14.47 -16.50 7.51
CA HIS A 22 -14.29 -17.42 6.39
C HIS A 22 -15.62 -17.88 5.76
N ALA A 23 -16.74 -17.74 6.46
CA ALA A 23 -18.07 -18.08 5.95
C ALA A 23 -18.75 -16.92 5.18
N ASN A 24 -18.01 -15.85 4.85
CA ASN A 24 -18.54 -14.77 4.01
C ASN A 24 -18.82 -15.27 2.57
N GLN A 25 -19.53 -14.46 1.78
CA GLN A 25 -19.95 -14.84 0.41
C GLN A 25 -18.78 -15.11 -0.55
N VAL A 26 -17.59 -14.58 -0.27
CA VAL A 26 -16.36 -14.82 -1.06
C VAL A 26 -15.68 -16.13 -0.62
N GLY A 27 -16.01 -16.65 0.57
CA GLY A 27 -15.46 -17.90 1.11
C GLY A 27 -14.02 -17.80 1.63
N MET A 28 -13.48 -16.58 1.75
CA MET A 28 -12.12 -16.34 2.25
C MET A 28 -11.99 -14.96 2.90
N GLN A 29 -10.97 -14.77 3.73
CA GLN A 29 -10.66 -13.46 4.29
C GLN A 29 -10.21 -12.49 3.19
N TYR A 30 -10.66 -11.24 3.28
CA TYR A 30 -10.25 -10.21 2.32
C TYR A 30 -10.27 -8.82 2.94
N MET A 31 -9.60 -7.90 2.27
CA MET A 31 -9.55 -6.49 2.64
C MET A 31 -9.79 -5.63 1.41
N VAL A 32 -10.68 -4.66 1.53
CA VAL A 32 -10.92 -3.63 0.50
C VAL A 32 -10.19 -2.37 0.93
N MET A 33 -9.37 -1.84 0.03
CA MET A 33 -8.51 -0.69 0.30
C MET A 33 -8.47 0.27 -0.89
N GLU A 34 -8.09 1.51 -0.59
CA GLU A 34 -7.79 2.56 -1.56
C GLU A 34 -6.75 2.09 -2.60
N ARG A 35 -6.96 2.45 -3.87
CA ARG A 35 -5.99 2.17 -4.93
C ARG A 35 -4.90 3.25 -4.91
N MET A 36 -3.66 2.83 -4.67
CA MET A 36 -2.50 3.72 -4.72
C MET A 36 -2.00 3.85 -6.17
N PRO A 37 -1.99 5.04 -6.78
CA PRO A 37 -1.33 5.26 -8.05
C PRO A 37 0.20 5.20 -7.88
N GLY A 38 0.91 4.66 -8.87
CA GLY A 38 2.38 4.60 -8.86
C GLY A 38 2.92 3.39 -9.61
N ILE A 39 4.25 3.29 -9.63
CA ILE A 39 4.99 2.18 -10.23
C ILE A 39 5.83 1.53 -9.11
N PRO A 40 5.88 0.20 -9.01
CA PRO A 40 6.78 -0.46 -8.07
C PRO A 40 8.22 0.00 -8.28
N LEU A 41 8.87 0.45 -7.21
CA LEU A 41 10.19 1.07 -7.23
C LEU A 41 11.25 0.22 -7.95
N TYR A 42 11.22 -1.11 -7.75
CA TYR A 42 12.16 -2.03 -8.39
C TYR A 42 12.11 -2.01 -9.93
N LYS A 43 11.02 -1.53 -10.53
CA LYS A 43 10.89 -1.44 -11.99
C LYS A 43 11.62 -0.24 -12.57
N ILE A 44 11.86 0.79 -11.77
CA ILE A 44 12.45 2.06 -12.22
C ILE A 44 13.75 2.37 -11.49
N TRP A 45 14.24 1.46 -10.65
CA TRP A 45 15.36 1.71 -9.75
C TRP A 45 16.60 2.20 -10.50
N ASP A 46 16.96 1.54 -11.61
CA ASP A 46 18.13 1.88 -12.42
C ASP A 46 17.95 3.16 -13.27
N GLU A 47 16.70 3.62 -13.43
CA GLU A 47 16.35 4.85 -14.15
C GLU A 47 16.32 6.08 -13.23
N LEU A 48 16.34 5.86 -11.91
CA LEU A 48 16.32 6.96 -10.96
C LEU A 48 17.64 7.75 -11.05
N PRO A 49 17.56 9.10 -11.04
CA PRO A 49 18.76 9.91 -11.03
C PRO A 49 19.57 9.61 -9.77
N THR A 50 20.83 9.25 -9.95
CA THR A 50 21.79 9.21 -8.86
C THR A 50 22.08 10.65 -8.46
N PHE A 51 21.82 11.00 -7.20
CA PHE A 51 22.20 12.32 -6.70
C PHE A 51 23.73 12.45 -6.81
N PRO A 52 24.28 13.43 -7.53
CA PRO A 52 25.71 13.67 -7.51
C PRO A 52 26.06 14.16 -6.10
N HIS A 53 26.80 13.35 -5.36
CA HIS A 53 27.40 13.76 -4.10
C HIS A 53 28.36 14.93 -4.40
N ARG A 54 27.98 16.13 -3.95
CA ARG A 54 28.86 17.31 -3.88
C ARG A 54 29.54 17.35 -2.53
#